data_AF-A0AAW9IWZ4-F1
#
_entry.id   AF-A0AAW9IWZ4-F1
#
_cell.length_a   1.000
_cell.length_b   1.000
_cell.length_c   1.000
_cell.angle_alpha   90.00
_cell.angle_beta   90.00
_cell.angle_gamma   90.00
#
_symmetry.space_group_name_H-M   'P 1'
#
loop_
_entity.id
_entity.type
_entity.pdbx_description
1 polymer ?
#
loop_
_entity_poly.entity_id
_entity_poly.type
_entity_poly.pdbx_seq_one_letter_code
_entity_poly.pdbx_strand_id
1 'polypeptide(L)'
;IIEYARNILGTNLNDYIYVTLTDHISNALKLEKEGLNRSNALIWEIKKFYPKEFAVGIKAIEFIEIELGVRLPEDEAGNIALHLINAQINKSYNNVENVAKQTKMVKDILNIVKYSNNVNLDEGSLSYERFVTHLRFFFQRLNKNEKIETENDDFLLEQVKGKYKDAYNC
;
A
#
# COMPACT_ATOMS: atom_id res chain seq x y z
N ILE A 1 13.82 -4.29 -15.90
CA ILE A 1 12.96 -4.07 -14.69
C ILE A 1 12.09 -5.28 -14.37
N ILE A 2 11.13 -5.66 -15.22
CA ILE A 2 10.15 -6.72 -14.90
C ILE A 2 10.81 -8.07 -14.64
N GLU A 3 11.81 -8.45 -15.43
CA GLU A 3 12.59 -9.68 -15.21
C GLU A 3 13.31 -9.68 -13.86
N TYR A 4 13.98 -8.57 -13.52
CA TYR A 4 14.59 -8.38 -12.20
C TYR A 4 13.55 -8.49 -11.08
N ALA A 5 12.37 -7.90 -11.25
CA ALA A 5 11.27 -8.00 -10.30
C ALA A 5 10.81 -9.46 -10.10
N ARG A 6 10.65 -10.23 -11.18
CA ARG A 6 10.27 -11.66 -11.09
C ARG A 6 11.27 -12.46 -10.25
N ASN A 7 12.56 -12.23 -10.47
CA ASN A 7 13.64 -12.91 -9.74
C ASN A 7 13.66 -12.55 -8.25
N ILE A 8 13.50 -11.27 -7.90
CA ILE A 8 13.55 -10.81 -6.51
C ILE A 8 12.27 -11.15 -5.73
N LEU A 9 11.11 -11.06 -6.38
CA LEU A 9 9.82 -11.26 -5.72
C LEU A 9 9.45 -12.75 -5.61
N GLY A 10 10.04 -13.62 -6.45
CA GLY A 10 9.77 -15.06 -6.45
C GLY A 10 8.32 -15.38 -6.86
N THR A 11 7.70 -14.50 -7.64
CA THR A 11 6.30 -14.60 -8.06
C THR A 11 6.14 -14.31 -9.54
N ASN A 12 5.20 -15.01 -10.18
CA ASN A 12 4.77 -14.64 -11.52
C ASN A 12 4.05 -13.29 -11.50
N LEU A 13 4.31 -12.47 -12.51
CA LEU A 13 3.68 -11.18 -12.74
C LEU A 13 2.83 -11.28 -14.01
N ASN A 14 1.59 -10.78 -13.95
CA ASN A 14 0.67 -10.68 -15.08
C ASN A 14 1.33 -9.89 -16.21
N ASP A 15 1.36 -10.45 -17.42
CA ASP A 15 2.03 -9.83 -18.57
C ASP A 15 1.43 -8.48 -18.98
N TYR A 16 0.21 -8.14 -18.53
CA TYR A 16 -0.32 -6.78 -18.68
C TYR A 16 0.55 -5.71 -17.98
N ILE A 17 1.45 -6.12 -17.06
CA ILE A 17 2.45 -5.22 -16.47
C ILE A 17 3.39 -4.61 -17.51
N TYR A 18 3.69 -5.30 -18.62
CA TYR A 18 4.50 -4.74 -19.69
C TYR A 18 3.85 -3.48 -20.28
N VAL A 19 2.52 -3.46 -20.39
CA VAL A 19 1.78 -2.30 -20.88
C VAL A 19 1.76 -1.20 -19.82
N THR A 20 1.25 -1.51 -18.63
CA THR A 20 1.01 -0.49 -17.58
C THR A 20 2.28 0.16 -17.06
N LEU A 21 3.36 -0.61 -16.89
CA LEU A 21 4.62 -0.07 -16.40
C LEU A 21 5.33 0.78 -17.47
N THR A 22 5.22 0.39 -18.74
CA THR A 22 5.81 1.17 -19.85
C THR A 22 5.10 2.51 -20.00
N ASP A 23 3.77 2.52 -19.97
CA ASP A 23 2.98 3.76 -20.01
C ASP A 23 3.31 4.68 -18.83
N HIS A 24 3.37 4.12 -17.61
CA HIS A 24 3.73 4.86 -16.41
C HIS A 24 5.13 5.49 -16.50
N ILE A 25 6.16 4.72 -16.88
CA ILE A 25 7.54 5.22 -17.01
C ILE A 25 7.63 6.31 -18.08
N SER A 26 6.97 6.11 -19.23
CA SER A 26 6.93 7.11 -20.30
C SER A 26 6.36 8.44 -19.80
N ASN A 27 5.25 8.38 -19.05
CA ASN A 27 4.63 9.56 -18.47
C ASN A 27 5.48 10.18 -17.35
N ALA A 28 6.11 9.37 -16.48
CA ALA A 28 6.99 9.86 -15.41
C ALA A 28 8.18 10.62 -15.99
N LEU A 29 8.82 10.10 -17.04
CA LEU A 29 9.93 10.76 -17.73
C LEU A 29 9.49 12.07 -18.41
N LYS A 30 8.29 12.11 -18.96
CA LYS A 30 7.73 13.34 -19.53
C LYS A 30 7.54 14.40 -18.45
N LEU A 31 6.93 14.04 -17.33
CA LEU A 31 6.68 14.96 -16.22
C LEU A 31 7.98 15.47 -15.58
N GLU A 32 8.99 14.61 -15.44
CA GLU A 32 10.31 15.00 -14.92
C GLU A 32 10.96 16.07 -15.83
N LYS A 33 10.87 15.90 -17.16
CA LYS A 33 11.38 16.91 -18.12
C LYS A 33 10.62 18.23 -18.04
N GLU A 34 9.35 18.20 -17.65
CA GLU A 34 8.52 19.38 -17.43
C GLU A 34 8.71 20.00 -16.03
N GLY A 35 9.52 19.38 -15.16
CA GLY A 35 9.75 19.81 -13.77
C GLY A 35 8.53 19.59 -12.86
N LEU A 36 7.61 18.72 -13.26
CA LEU A 36 6.34 18.46 -12.56
C LEU A 36 6.47 17.21 -11.68
N ASN A 37 7.18 17.36 -10.56
CA ASN A 37 7.38 16.26 -9.62
C ASN A 37 6.08 15.91 -8.88
N ARG A 38 5.73 14.63 -8.85
CA ARG A 38 4.56 14.12 -8.13
C ARG A 38 5.01 13.38 -6.87
N SER A 39 4.54 13.84 -5.72
CA SER A 39 4.68 13.11 -4.47
C SER A 39 3.79 11.86 -4.48
N ASN A 40 4.34 10.72 -4.10
CA ASN A 40 3.55 9.52 -3.86
C ASN A 40 2.99 9.59 -2.44
N ALA A 41 1.68 9.82 -2.36
CA ALA A 41 0.96 9.96 -1.10
C ALA A 41 0.93 8.69 -0.22
N LEU A 42 1.43 7.56 -0.73
CA LEU A 42 1.49 6.25 -0.08
C LEU A 42 2.93 5.73 0.07
N ILE A 43 3.95 6.56 -0.20
CA ILE A 43 5.36 6.11 -0.22
C ILE A 43 5.77 5.46 1.11
N TRP A 44 5.26 5.98 2.22
CA TRP A 44 5.54 5.46 3.55
C TRP A 44 4.94 4.06 3.73
N GLU A 45 3.67 3.88 3.41
CA GLU A 45 2.96 2.60 3.51
C GLU A 45 3.62 1.55 2.61
N ILE A 46 4.02 1.95 1.40
CA ILE A 46 4.69 1.07 0.45
C ILE A 46 6.06 0.63 1.00
N LYS A 47 6.87 1.56 1.51
CA LYS A 47 8.16 1.25 2.17
C LYS A 47 7.98 0.28 3.33
N LYS A 48 6.94 0.46 4.13
CA LYS A 48 6.67 -0.34 5.33
C LYS A 48 6.14 -1.74 5.00
N PHE A 49 5.12 -1.84 4.14
CA PHE A 49 4.36 -3.07 3.93
C PHE A 49 4.81 -3.88 2.72
N TYR A 50 5.45 -3.23 1.76
CA TYR A 50 5.93 -3.83 0.52
C TYR A 50 7.42 -3.51 0.29
N PRO A 51 8.30 -3.78 1.28
CA PRO A 51 9.70 -3.36 1.21
C PRO A 51 10.47 -4.01 0.07
N LYS A 52 10.08 -5.23 -0.34
CA LYS A 52 10.70 -5.91 -1.49
C LYS A 52 10.30 -5.24 -2.79
N GLU A 53 9.01 -4.97 -2.98
CA GLU A 53 8.50 -4.29 -4.17
C GLU A 53 9.05 -2.85 -4.26
N PHE A 54 9.16 -2.15 -3.13
CA PHE A 54 9.80 -0.84 -3.05
C PHE A 54 11.29 -0.88 -3.43
N ALA A 55 12.05 -1.85 -2.92
CA ALA A 55 13.46 -2.02 -3.29
C ALA A 55 13.63 -2.32 -4.80
N VAL A 56 12.71 -3.06 -5.40
CA VAL A 56 12.68 -3.24 -6.86
C VAL A 56 12.37 -1.92 -7.56
N GLY A 57 11.47 -1.10 -7.03
CA GLY A 57 11.19 0.25 -7.53
C GLY A 57 12.43 1.15 -7.52
N ILE A 58 13.20 1.15 -6.43
CA ILE A 58 14.48 1.88 -6.34
C ILE A 58 15.44 1.38 -7.41
N LYS A 59 15.58 0.05 -7.56
CA LYS A 59 16.45 -0.52 -8.59
C LYS A 59 15.98 -0.19 -10.01
N ALA A 60 14.67 -0.05 -10.21
CA ALA A 60 14.10 0.37 -11.48
C ALA A 60 14.47 1.82 -11.83
N ILE A 61 14.45 2.73 -10.85
CA ILE A 61 14.96 4.11 -11.05
C ILE A 61 16.43 4.08 -11.45
N GLU A 62 17.27 3.28 -10.79
CA GLU A 62 18.68 3.15 -11.16
C GLU A 62 18.85 2.66 -12.61
N PHE A 63 18.07 1.67 -13.06
CA PHE A 63 18.10 1.20 -14.44
C PHE A 63 17.69 2.30 -15.43
N ILE A 64 16.67 3.09 -15.09
CA ILE A 64 16.20 4.21 -15.92
C ILE A 64 17.29 5.29 -16.02
N GLU A 65 17.95 5.63 -14.91
CA GLU A 65 19.04 6.60 -14.88
C GLU A 65 20.24 6.13 -15.73
N ILE A 66 20.62 4.85 -15.62
CA ILE A 66 21.72 4.28 -16.40
C ILE A 66 21.43 4.33 -17.91
N GLU A 67 20.22 3.96 -18.34
CA GLU A 67 19.92 3.84 -19.77
C GLU A 67 19.49 5.14 -20.43
N LEU A 68 18.84 6.04 -19.70
CA LEU A 68 18.24 7.25 -20.26
C LEU A 68 18.90 8.54 -19.75
N GLY A 69 19.79 8.46 -18.77
CA GLY A 69 20.46 9.63 -18.17
C GLY A 69 19.53 10.55 -17.38
N VAL A 70 18.32 10.08 -17.04
CA VAL A 70 17.32 10.85 -16.28
C VAL A 70 17.07 10.13 -14.96
N ARG A 71 17.28 10.83 -13.84
CA ARG A 71 17.02 10.31 -12.51
C ARG A 71 15.64 10.73 -12.03
N LEU A 72 14.73 9.77 -11.95
CA LEU A 72 13.40 9.98 -11.36
C LEU A 72 13.48 10.12 -9.83
N PRO A 73 12.55 10.86 -9.20
CA PRO A 73 12.49 11.00 -7.75
C PRO A 73 12.11 9.68 -7.06
N GLU A 74 12.46 9.55 -5.78
CA GLU A 74 12.18 8.35 -4.98
C GLU A 74 10.69 7.99 -4.94
N ASP A 75 9.80 8.98 -5.00
CA ASP A 75 8.35 8.79 -5.10
C ASP A 75 7.93 7.86 -6.25
N GLU A 76 8.67 7.86 -7.37
CA GLU A 76 8.40 6.95 -8.48
C GLU A 76 8.74 5.49 -8.15
N ALA A 77 9.65 5.23 -7.21
CA ALA A 77 9.88 3.87 -6.72
C ALA A 77 8.63 3.33 -6.02
N GLY A 78 7.89 4.19 -5.33
CA GLY A 78 6.59 3.84 -4.76
C GLY A 78 5.55 3.52 -5.83
N ASN A 79 5.47 4.32 -6.90
CA ASN A 79 4.52 4.07 -7.99
C ASN A 79 4.86 2.77 -8.74
N ILE A 80 6.13 2.55 -9.06
CA ILE A 80 6.62 1.31 -9.67
C ILE A 80 6.29 0.12 -8.78
N ALA A 81 6.53 0.23 -7.47
CA ALA A 81 6.18 -0.82 -6.51
C ALA A 81 4.68 -1.15 -6.55
N LEU A 82 3.79 -0.15 -6.64
CA LEU A 82 2.34 -0.39 -6.81
C LEU A 82 2.04 -1.16 -8.09
N HIS A 83 2.66 -0.82 -9.23
CA HIS A 83 2.51 -1.60 -10.47
C HIS A 83 2.96 -3.06 -10.31
N LEU A 84 4.05 -3.31 -9.57
CA LEU A 84 4.54 -4.65 -9.30
C LEU A 84 3.60 -5.45 -8.40
N ILE A 85 3.14 -4.85 -7.30
CA ILE A 85 2.17 -5.46 -6.38
C ILE A 85 0.92 -5.86 -7.14
N ASN A 86 0.43 -4.94 -7.98
CA ASN A 86 -0.75 -5.11 -8.81
C ASN A 86 -0.58 -6.25 -9.84
N ALA A 87 0.64 -6.52 -10.29
CA ALA A 87 0.87 -7.57 -11.27
C ALA A 87 1.05 -8.97 -10.65
N GLN A 88 1.26 -9.12 -9.35
CA GLN A 88 1.52 -10.45 -8.74
C GLN A 88 0.31 -11.39 -8.87
N ILE A 89 0.47 -12.51 -9.60
CA ILE A 89 -0.60 -13.46 -9.92
C ILE A 89 -0.95 -14.40 -8.74
N ASN A 90 0.04 -14.74 -7.90
CA ASN A 90 -0.03 -15.90 -6.99
C ASN A 90 -0.12 -15.56 -5.50
N LYS A 91 -0.22 -14.29 -5.10
CA LYS A 91 -0.74 -13.99 -3.74
C LYS A 91 -2.27 -14.06 -3.87
N SER A 92 -2.94 -14.74 -2.95
CA SER A 92 -4.40 -14.95 -2.88
C SER A 92 -5.22 -13.64 -2.88
N TYR A 93 -5.18 -12.93 -4.00
CA TYR A 93 -5.73 -11.61 -4.26
C TYR A 93 -6.31 -11.65 -5.67
N ASN A 94 -7.44 -12.33 -5.80
CA ASN A 94 -8.34 -12.07 -6.91
C ASN A 94 -8.72 -10.58 -6.82
N ASN A 95 -8.28 -9.82 -7.83
CA ASN A 95 -8.50 -8.39 -8.12
C ASN A 95 -7.42 -7.39 -7.63
N VAL A 96 -6.64 -6.96 -8.62
CA VAL A 96 -5.66 -5.88 -8.64
C VAL A 96 -6.24 -4.52 -8.22
N GLU A 97 -7.53 -4.31 -8.43
CA GLU A 97 -8.28 -3.12 -8.01
C GLU A 97 -8.36 -2.96 -6.47
N ASN A 98 -8.00 -4.01 -5.72
CA ASN A 98 -8.29 -4.11 -4.30
C ASN A 98 -7.17 -3.52 -3.41
N VAL A 99 -5.89 -3.55 -3.82
CA VAL A 99 -4.77 -3.16 -2.93
C VAL A 99 -4.59 -1.64 -2.82
N ALA A 100 -4.60 -0.92 -3.94
CA ALA A 100 -4.54 0.56 -3.91
C ALA A 100 -5.79 1.13 -3.21
N LYS A 101 -6.97 0.53 -3.47
CA LYS A 101 -8.22 0.86 -2.79
C LYS A 101 -8.14 0.58 -1.29
N GLN A 102 -7.60 -0.57 -0.88
CA GLN A 102 -7.39 -0.91 0.53
C GLN A 102 -6.43 0.05 1.22
N THR A 103 -5.32 0.39 0.57
CA THR A 103 -4.34 1.32 1.13
C THR A 103 -4.96 2.71 1.29
N LYS A 104 -5.75 3.16 0.30
CA LYS A 104 -6.55 4.38 0.41
C LYS A 104 -7.56 4.30 1.57
N MET A 105 -8.28 3.20 1.72
CA MET A 105 -9.23 3.01 2.82
C MET A 105 -8.55 3.00 4.20
N VAL A 106 -7.37 2.39 4.32
CA VAL A 106 -6.56 2.48 5.54
C VAL A 106 -6.25 3.94 5.84
N LYS A 107 -5.75 4.70 4.85
CA LYS A 107 -5.45 6.12 5.01
C LYS A 107 -6.69 6.95 5.39
N ASP A 108 -7.84 6.66 4.78
CA ASP A 108 -9.10 7.33 5.07
C ASP A 108 -9.56 7.05 6.51
N ILE A 109 -9.45 5.80 6.98
CA ILE A 109 -9.76 5.43 8.38
C ILE A 109 -8.80 6.10 9.35
N LEU A 110 -7.49 6.12 9.06
CA LEU A 110 -6.50 6.80 9.88
C LEU A 110 -6.81 8.30 10.00
N ASN A 111 -7.22 8.93 8.88
CA ASN A 111 -7.64 10.33 8.87
C ASN A 111 -8.92 10.54 9.70
N ILE A 112 -9.92 9.66 9.60
CA ILE A 112 -11.13 9.74 10.45
C ILE A 112 -10.72 9.70 11.92
N VAL A 113 -9.90 8.75 12.34
CA VAL A 113 -9.44 8.65 13.73
C VAL A 113 -8.69 9.91 14.16
N LYS A 114 -7.80 10.42 13.29
CA LYS A 114 -7.01 11.64 13.52
C LYS A 114 -7.91 12.85 13.77
N TYR A 115 -8.89 13.08 12.89
CA TYR A 115 -9.77 14.26 12.94
C TYR A 115 -10.85 14.14 14.02
N SER A 116 -11.49 12.98 14.16
CA SER A 116 -12.56 12.76 15.15
C SER A 116 -12.06 12.89 16.58
N ASN A 117 -10.81 12.48 16.85
CA ASN A 117 -10.22 12.54 18.19
C ASN A 117 -9.29 13.74 18.39
N ASN A 118 -9.06 14.56 17.36
CA ASN A 118 -8.10 15.66 17.36
C ASN A 118 -6.70 15.25 17.87
N VAL A 119 -6.23 14.08 17.41
CA VAL A 119 -4.92 13.51 17.78
C VAL A 119 -4.01 13.45 16.57
N ASN A 120 -2.69 13.50 16.77
CA ASN A 120 -1.74 13.06 15.77
C ASN A 120 -1.35 11.61 16.07
N LEU A 121 -1.33 10.76 15.04
CA LEU A 121 -0.90 9.38 15.16
C LEU A 121 0.62 9.33 14.94
N ASP A 122 1.35 8.74 15.90
CA ASP A 122 2.79 8.50 15.76
C ASP A 122 3.04 7.27 14.91
N GLU A 123 3.41 7.48 13.66
CA GLU A 123 3.66 6.43 12.67
C GLU A 123 4.86 5.53 13.01
N GLY A 124 5.76 5.99 13.88
CA GLY A 124 6.88 5.20 14.40
C GLY A 124 6.51 4.32 15.60
N SER A 125 5.31 4.49 16.16
CA SER A 125 4.89 3.77 17.36
C SER A 125 4.41 2.35 17.06
N LEU A 126 4.69 1.42 17.97
CA LEU A 126 4.15 0.05 17.92
C LEU A 126 2.61 0.02 17.90
N SER A 127 1.95 0.98 18.52
CA SER A 127 0.50 1.09 18.54
C SER A 127 -0.06 1.42 17.15
N TYR A 128 0.58 2.33 16.42
CA TYR A 128 0.21 2.62 15.04
C TYR A 128 0.41 1.41 14.12
N GLU A 129 1.56 0.73 14.24
CA GLU A 129 1.84 -0.49 13.46
C GLU A 129 0.80 -1.59 13.70
N ARG A 130 0.41 -1.81 14.97
CA ARG A 130 -0.67 -2.74 15.31
C ARG A 130 -2.00 -2.32 14.68
N PHE A 131 -2.35 -1.04 14.78
CA PHE A 131 -3.62 -0.55 14.25
C PHE A 131 -3.74 -0.77 12.73
N VAL A 132 -2.71 -0.40 11.96
CA VAL A 132 -2.70 -0.60 10.50
C VAL A 132 -2.75 -2.09 10.14
N THR A 133 -2.04 -2.93 10.90
CA THR A 133 -2.07 -4.38 10.70
C THR A 133 -3.47 -4.97 10.93
N HIS A 134 -4.19 -4.53 11.97
CA HIS A 134 -5.56 -4.97 12.22
C HIS A 134 -6.55 -4.49 11.15
N LEU A 135 -6.40 -3.27 10.63
CA LEU A 135 -7.19 -2.78 9.49
C LEU A 135 -6.97 -3.66 8.24
N ARG A 136 -5.72 -4.07 7.98
CA ARG A 136 -5.41 -5.00 6.89
C ARG A 136 -6.11 -6.35 7.07
N PHE A 137 -6.07 -6.93 8.27
CA PHE A 137 -6.79 -8.18 8.54
C PHE A 137 -8.31 -8.02 8.42
N PHE A 138 -8.85 -6.86 8.79
CA PHE A 138 -10.25 -6.54 8.57
C PHE A 138 -10.62 -6.54 7.07
N PHE A 139 -9.86 -5.85 6.22
CA PHE A 139 -10.12 -5.83 4.77
C PHE A 139 -9.91 -7.20 4.12
N GLN A 140 -8.94 -7.99 4.58
CA GLN A 140 -8.75 -9.36 4.10
C GLN A 140 -9.98 -10.24 4.39
N ARG A 141 -10.56 -10.13 5.59
CA ARG A 141 -11.78 -10.86 5.95
C ARG A 141 -12.99 -10.40 5.15
N LEU A 142 -13.18 -9.08 5.00
CA LEU A 142 -14.25 -8.51 4.17
C LEU A 142 -14.20 -9.03 2.73
N ASN A 143 -13.02 -9.05 2.12
CA ASN A 143 -12.87 -9.46 0.73
C ASN A 143 -13.14 -10.94 0.49
N LYS A 144 -12.89 -11.79 1.49
CA LYS A 144 -13.16 -13.22 1.41
C LYS A 144 -14.61 -13.56 1.74
N ASN A 145 -15.42 -12.57 2.13
CA ASN A 145 -16.74 -12.80 2.74
C ASN A 145 -16.69 -13.85 3.86
N GLU A 146 -15.57 -13.92 4.59
CA GLU A 146 -15.40 -14.84 5.70
C GLU A 146 -16.35 -14.40 6.82
N LYS A 147 -17.47 -15.11 6.96
CA LYS A 147 -18.33 -14.98 8.13
C LYS A 147 -17.61 -15.63 9.30
N ILE A 148 -17.35 -14.85 10.33
CA ILE A 148 -16.91 -15.40 11.61
C ILE A 148 -18.17 -15.94 12.27
N GLU A 149 -18.25 -17.25 12.45
CA GLU A 149 -19.20 -17.84 13.39
C GLU A 149 -18.70 -17.49 14.79
N THR A 150 -19.14 -16.34 15.30
CA THR A 150 -19.02 -16.04 16.72
C THR A 150 -20.23 -16.62 17.41
N GLU A 151 -20.03 -17.46 18.44
CA GLU A 151 -20.98 -17.49 19.55
C GLU A 151 -21.15 -16.02 19.98
N ASN A 152 -22.39 -15.52 20.07
CA ASN A 152 -22.70 -14.11 20.37
C ASN A 152 -22.21 -13.72 21.78
N ASP A 153 -20.91 -13.61 21.98
CA ASP A 153 -20.27 -13.19 23.22
C ASP A 153 -19.68 -11.78 23.05
N ASP A 154 -20.56 -10.81 23.24
CA ASP A 154 -20.20 -9.38 23.23
C ASP A 154 -19.50 -8.94 24.52
N PHE A 155 -19.19 -9.85 25.46
CA PHE A 155 -18.64 -9.50 26.77
C PHE A 155 -17.42 -8.57 26.67
N LEU A 156 -16.43 -8.93 25.86
CA LEU A 156 -15.21 -8.11 25.68
C LEU A 156 -15.52 -6.76 25.04
N LEU A 157 -16.47 -6.73 24.11
CA LEU A 157 -16.88 -5.48 23.46
C LEU A 157 -17.55 -4.55 24.47
N GLU A 158 -18.44 -5.05 25.32
CA GLU A 158 -19.08 -4.25 26.37
C GLU A 158 -18.08 -3.68 27.39
N GLN A 159 -17.04 -4.46 27.76
CA GLN A 159 -15.96 -3.93 28.59
C GLN A 159 -15.21 -2.77 27.91
N VAL A 160 -14.95 -2.89 26.60
CA VAL A 160 -14.30 -1.83 25.80
C VAL A 160 -15.18 -0.59 25.69
N LYS A 161 -16.49 -0.73 25.42
CA LYS A 161 -17.45 0.39 25.39
C LYS A 161 -17.47 1.15 26.71
N GLY A 162 -17.50 0.41 27.83
CA GLY A 162 -17.54 1.00 29.16
C GLY A 162 -16.27 1.78 29.50
N LYS A 163 -15.10 1.23 29.17
CA LYS A 163 -13.80 1.78 29.56
C LYS A 163 -13.23 2.83 28.59
N TYR A 164 -13.51 2.70 27.30
CA TYR A 164 -12.93 3.52 26.23
C TYR A 164 -14.02 4.17 25.38
N LYS A 165 -14.93 4.90 26.04
CA LYS A 165 -16.13 5.50 25.42
C LYS A 165 -15.81 6.36 24.21
N ASP A 166 -14.83 7.26 24.34
CA ASP A 166 -14.46 8.19 23.27
C ASP A 166 -13.91 7.44 22.04
N ALA A 167 -13.07 6.42 22.27
CA ALA A 167 -12.54 5.58 21.21
C ALA A 167 -13.62 4.70 20.54
N TYR A 168 -14.65 4.29 21.28
CA TYR A 168 -15.78 3.52 20.74
C TYR A 168 -16.77 4.38 19.94
N ASN A 169 -16.90 5.66 20.29
CA ASN A 169 -17.80 6.61 19.62
C ASN A 169 -17.20 7.18 18.32
N CYS A 170 -15.91 6.96 18.08
CA CYS A 170 -15.22 7.30 16.83
C CYS A 170 -15.59 6.31 15.71
#